data_AF-A0A512CDZ1-F1
#
_entry.id   AF-A0A512CDZ1-F1
#
_cell.length_a   1.000
_cell.length_b   1.000
_cell.length_c   1.000
_cell.angle_alpha   90.00
_cell.angle_beta   90.00
_cell.angle_gamma   90.00
#
_symmetry.space_group_name_H-M   'P 1'
#
loop_
_entity.id
_entity.type
_entity.pdbx_description
1 polymer ?
#
loop_
_entity_poly.entity_id
_entity_poly.type
_entity_poly.pdbx_seq_one_letter_code
_entity_poly.pdbx_strand_id
1 'polypeptide(L)'
;MKYLFFGVILIFLLSSSCQSDVNAPIDSHLLLLDSIIRIVEADLMPLEDDITKLAAFSTFLFEQEYNKSLSVQNFNTNKYVTLQNGFFYNPNPEREESTVFVSLSSENKDLSIKDVYLTERMDSVFKVIIDNRHLVSQVYFNSANRFTRLFPSNDLNTIDPYIDLTSFNFFYLGDALRNPTRKSVWVEEVYVDPMGKGWMLSLIQPVYYKDELKGVLGFDITISDLMRRFLNNSYKKLIIIDGQGSIVAGGEEAIKALNMPPLKNHTYIQTVNSDSFRKEDFNLYKSKSKEIRKMASKFLLEKVNYQSFELQGKLFEAYSRKMDVMGWYLLDIHDE
;
A
#
# COMPACT_ATOMS: atom_id res chain seq x y z
N MET A 1 77.76 5.63 45.64
CA MET A 1 77.11 5.84 44.32
C MET A 1 76.42 4.51 43.98
N LYS A 2 75.10 4.38 44.21
CA LYS A 2 73.98 4.59 43.24
C LYS A 2 74.19 3.71 41.98
N TYR A 3 73.31 2.81 41.53
CA TYR A 3 71.84 2.76 41.41
C TYR A 3 71.41 1.26 41.33
N LEU A 4 70.42 0.74 42.07
CA LEU A 4 68.96 0.67 41.78
C LEU A 4 68.56 0.45 40.31
N PHE A 5 68.01 -0.74 39.99
CA PHE A 5 66.98 -0.98 38.94
C PHE A 5 66.43 -2.40 39.13
N PHE A 6 65.43 -2.60 40.00
CA PHE A 6 64.00 -2.71 39.69
C PHE A 6 63.69 -3.70 38.54
N GLY A 7 63.14 -4.85 38.93
CA GLY A 7 62.72 -5.91 38.03
C GLY A 7 61.36 -5.63 37.37
N VAL A 8 61.19 -6.21 36.19
CA VAL A 8 59.89 -6.49 35.60
C VAL A 8 60.01 -7.87 34.95
N ILE A 9 59.46 -8.89 35.61
CA ILE A 9 59.21 -10.20 35.01
C ILE A 9 57.94 -10.04 34.18
N LEU A 10 58.09 -10.00 32.86
CA LEU A 10 56.99 -9.95 31.91
C LEU A 10 56.48 -11.40 31.73
N ILE A 11 55.45 -11.77 32.49
CA ILE A 11 54.71 -13.02 32.28
C ILE A 11 53.85 -12.82 31.03
N PHE A 12 54.28 -13.40 29.91
CA PHE A 12 53.45 -13.56 28.72
C PHE A 12 52.35 -14.59 29.03
N LEU A 13 51.19 -14.11 29.47
CA LEU A 13 49.95 -14.87 29.42
C LEU A 13 49.57 -15.01 27.94
N LEU A 14 49.85 -16.18 27.38
CA LEU A 14 49.21 -16.64 26.15
C LEU A 14 47.73 -16.86 26.46
N SER A 15 46.92 -15.80 26.38
CA SER A 15 45.49 -15.98 26.21
C SER A 15 45.29 -16.53 24.81
N SER A 16 45.10 -17.84 24.72
CA SER A 16 44.44 -18.47 23.59
C SER A 16 43.10 -17.76 23.40
N SER A 17 43.09 -16.80 22.47
CA SER A 17 41.86 -16.29 21.90
C SER A 17 41.23 -17.47 21.17
N CYS A 18 40.35 -18.19 21.87
CA CYS A 18 39.29 -18.92 21.21
C CYS A 18 38.49 -17.88 20.45
N GLN A 19 38.89 -17.65 19.20
CA GLN A 19 38.03 -17.08 18.20
C GLN A 19 36.97 -18.15 17.97
N SER A 20 35.92 -18.11 18.80
CA SER A 20 34.70 -18.83 18.50
C SER A 20 34.19 -18.20 17.22
N ASP A 21 34.45 -18.85 16.09
CA ASP A 21 33.59 -18.75 14.92
C ASP A 21 32.20 -19.21 15.37
N VAL A 22 31.47 -18.32 16.03
CA VAL A 22 30.04 -18.47 16.25
C VAL A 22 29.42 -18.13 14.90
N ASN A 23 29.40 -19.13 14.01
CA ASN A 23 28.29 -19.26 13.07
C ASN A 23 27.04 -19.40 13.95
N ALA A 24 26.49 -18.27 14.40
CA ALA A 24 25.17 -18.25 15.00
C ALA A 24 24.26 -18.91 13.96
N PRO A 25 23.52 -19.97 14.31
CA PRO A 25 22.54 -20.53 13.39
C PRO A 25 21.66 -19.38 12.97
N ILE A 26 21.64 -19.05 11.68
CA ILE A 26 20.73 -18.02 11.18
C ILE A 26 19.33 -18.53 11.54
N ASP A 27 18.63 -17.76 12.36
CA ASP A 27 17.31 -18.13 12.86
C ASP A 27 16.37 -18.42 11.70
N SER A 28 15.76 -19.61 11.69
CA SER A 28 14.86 -20.03 10.62
C SER A 28 13.65 -19.12 10.45
N HIS A 29 13.20 -18.45 11.52
CA HIS A 29 12.11 -17.47 11.46
C HIS A 29 12.54 -16.23 10.68
N LEU A 30 13.76 -15.74 10.94
CA LEU A 30 14.30 -14.60 10.22
C LEU A 30 14.52 -14.88 8.74
N LEU A 31 15.02 -16.08 8.40
CA LEU A 31 15.15 -16.50 7.00
C LEU A 31 13.79 -16.64 6.30
N LEU A 32 12.76 -17.10 7.01
CA LEU A 32 11.40 -17.15 6.50
C LEU A 32 10.89 -15.74 6.20
N LEU A 33 11.01 -14.81 7.15
CA LEU A 33 10.62 -13.41 6.96
C LEU A 33 11.33 -12.77 5.76
N ASP A 34 12.65 -12.96 5.66
CA ASP A 34 13.46 -12.43 4.55
C ASP A 34 13.01 -13.01 3.20
N SER A 35 12.71 -14.31 3.14
CA SER A 35 12.23 -14.95 1.92
C SER A 35 10.85 -14.44 1.50
N ILE A 36 9.95 -14.22 2.46
CA ILE A 36 8.60 -13.73 2.22
C ILE A 36 8.66 -12.28 1.71
N ILE A 37 9.41 -11.40 2.38
CA ILE A 37 9.56 -9.99 1.99
C ILE A 37 10.10 -9.90 0.57
N ARG A 38 11.16 -10.65 0.24
CA ARG A 38 11.75 -10.66 -1.10
C ARG A 38 10.73 -11.03 -2.20
N ILE A 39 9.84 -11.98 -1.93
CA ILE A 39 8.80 -12.39 -2.89
C ILE A 39 7.82 -11.25 -3.13
N VAL A 40 7.34 -10.61 -2.06
CA VAL A 40 6.36 -9.53 -2.17
C VAL A 40 6.97 -8.28 -2.80
N GLU A 41 8.19 -7.93 -2.43
CA GLU A 41 8.88 -6.78 -2.99
C GLU A 41 9.18 -6.96 -4.49
N ALA A 42 9.47 -8.19 -4.92
CA ALA A 42 9.61 -8.49 -6.35
C ALA A 42 8.32 -8.21 -7.15
N ASP A 43 7.14 -8.29 -6.52
CA ASP A 43 5.87 -7.95 -7.17
C ASP A 43 5.51 -6.47 -7.03
N LEU A 44 5.82 -5.84 -5.89
CA LEU A 44 5.44 -4.45 -5.60
C LEU A 44 6.38 -3.42 -6.22
N MET A 45 7.70 -3.63 -6.15
CA MET A 45 8.68 -2.63 -6.62
C MET A 45 8.53 -2.27 -8.11
N PRO A 46 8.24 -3.22 -9.04
CA PRO A 46 8.02 -2.87 -10.44
C PRO A 46 6.82 -1.96 -10.70
N LEU A 47 5.87 -1.87 -9.76
CA LEU A 47 4.65 -1.08 -9.95
C LEU A 47 4.93 0.43 -10.01
N GLU A 48 6.00 0.90 -9.36
CA GLU A 48 6.41 2.31 -9.40
C GLU A 48 6.83 2.74 -10.81
N ASP A 49 7.56 1.88 -11.52
CA ASP A 49 7.96 2.12 -12.90
C ASP A 49 6.75 2.02 -13.85
N ASP A 50 5.88 1.03 -13.65
CA ASP A 50 4.66 0.87 -14.45
C ASP A 50 3.72 2.08 -14.34
N ILE A 51 3.45 2.56 -13.11
CA ILE A 51 2.55 3.70 -12.91
C ILE A 51 3.18 5.00 -13.43
N THR A 52 4.51 5.13 -13.34
CA THR A 52 5.24 6.28 -13.91
C THR A 52 5.15 6.29 -15.43
N LYS A 53 5.31 5.13 -16.08
CA LYS A 53 5.14 4.98 -17.54
C LYS A 53 3.70 5.28 -17.96
N LEU A 54 2.71 4.80 -17.20
CA LEU A 54 1.31 5.11 -17.44
C LEU A 54 1.02 6.61 -17.28
N ALA A 55 1.62 7.29 -16.30
CA ALA A 55 1.50 8.72 -16.15
C ALA A 55 2.14 9.50 -17.30
N ALA A 56 3.32 9.09 -17.78
CA ALA A 56 3.94 9.69 -18.96
C ALA A 56 3.07 9.53 -20.21
N PHE A 57 2.50 8.34 -20.42
CA PHE A 57 1.52 8.10 -21.49
C PHE A 57 0.28 8.99 -21.32
N SER A 58 -0.21 9.15 -20.09
CA SER A 58 -1.36 9.99 -19.77
C SER A 58 -1.10 11.46 -20.08
N THR A 59 0.05 11.99 -19.66
CA THR A 59 0.49 13.36 -19.99
C THR A 59 0.60 13.55 -21.50
N PHE A 60 1.15 12.58 -22.23
CA PHE A 60 1.21 12.64 -23.69
C PHE A 60 -0.18 12.77 -24.35
N LEU A 61 -1.21 12.08 -23.83
CA LEU A 61 -2.59 12.27 -24.33
C LEU A 61 -3.03 13.73 -24.15
N PHE A 62 -2.81 14.32 -22.97
CA PHE A 62 -3.11 15.74 -22.72
C PHE A 62 -2.30 16.70 -23.61
N GLU A 63 -1.01 16.46 -23.83
CA GLU A 63 -0.17 17.28 -24.72
C GLU A 63 -0.71 17.33 -26.15
N GLN A 64 -1.14 16.18 -26.67
CA GLN A 64 -1.61 16.07 -28.05
C GLN A 64 -2.90 16.83 -28.32
N GLU A 65 -3.79 16.90 -27.33
CA GLU A 65 -5.01 17.71 -27.38
C GLU A 65 -4.66 19.21 -27.48
N TYR A 66 -3.75 19.71 -26.63
CA TYR A 66 -3.37 21.13 -26.64
C TYR A 66 -2.64 21.53 -27.92
N ASN A 67 -1.88 20.64 -28.53
CA ASN A 67 -1.18 20.88 -29.78
C ASN A 67 -2.08 20.71 -31.02
N LYS A 68 -3.38 20.40 -30.86
CA LYS A 68 -4.35 20.11 -31.93
C LYS A 68 -3.86 19.06 -32.95
N SER A 69 -2.87 18.24 -32.57
CA SER A 69 -2.25 17.25 -33.45
C SER A 69 -3.11 15.98 -33.51
N LEU A 70 -3.81 15.66 -32.41
CA LEU A 70 -4.99 14.81 -32.46
C LEU A 70 -6.15 15.64 -32.97
N SER A 71 -6.43 15.55 -34.27
CA SER A 71 -7.77 15.87 -34.75
C SER A 71 -8.77 15.06 -33.92
N VAL A 72 -9.75 15.72 -33.31
CA VAL A 72 -10.88 15.18 -32.53
C VAL A 72 -11.73 14.13 -33.30
N GLN A 73 -11.27 13.67 -34.45
CA GLN A 73 -12.07 13.03 -35.48
C GLN A 73 -12.31 11.52 -35.33
N ASN A 74 -11.80 10.82 -34.30
CA ASN A 74 -12.02 9.37 -34.18
C ASN A 74 -12.26 8.88 -32.73
N PHE A 75 -12.87 9.69 -31.86
CA PHE A 75 -13.34 9.17 -30.56
C PHE A 75 -14.68 8.44 -30.75
N ASN A 76 -14.83 7.25 -30.16
CA ASN A 76 -16.10 6.52 -30.21
C ASN A 76 -17.07 7.11 -29.17
N THR A 77 -17.68 8.24 -29.51
CA THR A 77 -18.62 8.92 -28.61
C THR A 77 -19.91 8.13 -28.38
N ASN A 78 -20.23 7.18 -29.27
CA ASN A 78 -21.50 6.44 -29.27
C ASN A 78 -21.64 5.44 -28.11
N LYS A 79 -20.54 5.12 -27.40
CA LYS A 79 -20.59 4.22 -26.24
C LYS A 79 -20.98 4.91 -24.92
N TYR A 80 -21.12 6.23 -24.92
CA TYR A 80 -21.46 7.01 -23.72
C TYR A 80 -22.90 7.51 -23.75
N VAL A 81 -23.52 7.58 -22.58
CA VAL A 81 -24.90 8.04 -22.40
C VAL A 81 -24.93 9.18 -21.38
N THR A 82 -25.78 10.18 -21.65
CA THR A 82 -26.13 11.23 -20.68
C THR A 82 -27.60 11.06 -20.28
N LEU A 83 -27.86 10.89 -18.99
CA LEU A 83 -29.22 10.86 -18.45
C LEU A 83 -29.80 12.29 -18.35
N GLN A 84 -31.11 12.39 -18.18
CA GLN A 84 -31.83 13.69 -18.07
C GLN A 84 -31.31 14.57 -16.92
N ASN A 85 -30.88 13.96 -15.81
CA ASN A 85 -30.28 14.67 -14.68
C ASN A 85 -28.84 15.12 -14.93
N GLY A 86 -28.30 14.88 -16.13
CA GLY A 86 -26.94 15.22 -16.48
C GLY A 86 -25.90 14.18 -16.02
N PHE A 87 -26.27 12.98 -15.59
CA PHE A 87 -25.27 11.96 -15.29
C PHE A 87 -24.71 11.38 -16.59
N PHE A 88 -23.40 11.53 -16.83
CA PHE A 88 -22.70 11.05 -18.02
C PHE A 88 -21.87 9.81 -17.65
N TYR A 89 -22.03 8.71 -18.39
CA TYR A 89 -21.33 7.46 -18.10
C TYR A 89 -21.22 6.53 -19.33
N ASN A 90 -20.36 5.51 -19.22
CA ASN A 90 -20.31 4.37 -20.14
C ASN A 90 -21.16 3.22 -19.57
N PRO A 91 -22.26 2.80 -20.23
CA PRO A 91 -23.09 1.69 -19.75
C PRO A 91 -22.37 0.33 -19.69
N ASN A 92 -21.37 0.10 -20.55
CA ASN A 92 -20.48 -1.07 -20.55
C ASN A 92 -21.15 -2.39 -20.10
N PRO A 93 -22.20 -2.88 -20.81
CA PRO A 93 -22.99 -4.03 -20.34
C PRO A 93 -22.18 -5.32 -20.24
N GLU A 94 -21.20 -5.52 -21.14
CA GLU A 94 -20.30 -6.68 -21.14
C GLU A 94 -19.20 -6.59 -20.07
N ARG A 95 -19.04 -5.42 -19.43
CA ARG A 95 -18.04 -5.15 -18.38
C ARG A 95 -16.58 -5.42 -18.79
N GLU A 96 -16.29 -5.36 -20.09
CA GLU A 96 -14.96 -5.59 -20.66
C GLU A 96 -14.09 -4.32 -20.70
N GLU A 97 -14.70 -3.14 -20.65
CA GLU A 97 -14.01 -1.84 -20.59
C GLU A 97 -13.94 -1.28 -19.16
N SER A 98 -13.35 -0.10 -18.98
CA SER A 98 -13.39 0.62 -17.71
C SER A 98 -14.81 1.08 -17.37
N THR A 99 -15.12 1.11 -16.08
CA THR A 99 -16.19 1.97 -15.55
C THR A 99 -15.79 3.42 -15.76
N VAL A 100 -16.63 4.19 -16.45
CA VAL A 100 -16.39 5.62 -16.70
C VAL A 100 -17.65 6.41 -16.37
N PHE A 101 -17.50 7.45 -15.54
CA PHE A 101 -18.58 8.39 -15.24
C PHE A 101 -18.04 9.80 -14.92
N VAL A 102 -18.86 10.81 -15.17
CA VAL A 102 -18.65 12.19 -14.72
C VAL A 102 -19.56 12.46 -13.54
N SER A 103 -18.98 12.86 -12.41
CA SER A 103 -19.74 13.24 -11.22
C SER A 103 -20.65 14.43 -11.53
N LEU A 104 -21.87 14.40 -10.99
CA LEU A 104 -22.82 15.51 -11.03
C LEU A 104 -22.30 16.75 -10.30
N SER A 105 -21.27 16.59 -9.44
CA SER A 105 -20.57 17.69 -8.77
C SER A 105 -19.54 18.39 -9.68
N SER A 106 -19.39 18.00 -10.95
CA SER A 106 -18.50 18.68 -11.90
C SER A 106 -19.01 20.07 -12.27
N GLU A 107 -18.16 21.09 -12.05
CA GLU A 107 -18.46 22.49 -12.41
C GLU A 107 -18.41 22.73 -13.93
N ASN A 108 -17.54 22.01 -14.65
CA ASN A 108 -17.37 22.15 -16.11
C ASN A 108 -17.49 20.79 -16.79
N LYS A 109 -18.74 20.38 -16.99
CA LYS A 109 -19.06 19.05 -17.53
C LYS A 109 -18.57 18.84 -18.97
N ASP A 110 -18.57 19.87 -19.80
CA ASP A 110 -18.07 19.76 -21.19
C ASP A 110 -16.57 19.46 -21.21
N LEU A 111 -15.80 20.08 -20.31
CA LEU A 111 -14.39 19.76 -20.13
C LEU A 111 -14.20 18.32 -19.60
N SER A 112 -14.99 17.91 -18.60
CA SER A 112 -14.94 16.53 -18.10
C SER A 112 -15.20 15.50 -19.20
N ILE A 113 -16.24 15.72 -20.02
CA ILE A 113 -16.60 14.83 -21.13
C ILE A 113 -15.49 14.79 -22.18
N LYS A 114 -14.90 15.95 -22.50
CA LYS A 114 -13.76 16.03 -23.40
C LYS A 114 -12.58 15.20 -22.89
N ASP A 115 -12.25 15.31 -21.60
CA ASP A 115 -11.17 14.54 -21.00
C ASP A 115 -11.50 13.04 -20.94
N VAL A 116 -12.77 12.65 -20.79
CA VAL A 116 -13.20 11.25 -20.92
C VAL A 116 -12.80 10.70 -22.29
N TYR A 117 -13.12 11.40 -23.37
CA TYR A 117 -12.78 10.95 -24.73
C TYR A 117 -11.26 10.90 -24.94
N LEU A 118 -10.56 11.93 -24.50
CA LEU A 118 -9.10 12.01 -24.62
C LEU A 118 -8.38 10.84 -23.94
N THR A 119 -8.89 10.42 -22.79
CA THR A 119 -8.31 9.35 -21.97
C THR A 119 -8.77 7.94 -22.35
N GLU A 120 -9.59 7.76 -23.39
CA GLU A 120 -10.14 6.44 -23.78
C GLU A 120 -9.06 5.39 -24.02
N ARG A 121 -7.92 5.78 -24.58
CA ARG A 121 -6.79 4.88 -24.85
C ARG A 121 -6.12 4.33 -23.60
N MET A 122 -6.42 4.85 -22.42
CA MET A 122 -5.91 4.31 -21.15
C MET A 122 -6.44 2.91 -20.87
N ASP A 123 -7.65 2.55 -21.34
CA ASP A 123 -8.28 1.26 -21.04
C ASP A 123 -7.42 0.07 -21.48
N SER A 124 -6.79 0.16 -22.65
CA SER A 124 -5.88 -0.90 -23.13
C SER A 124 -4.65 -1.04 -22.25
N VAL A 125 -4.11 0.05 -21.73
CA VAL A 125 -2.95 0.02 -20.83
C VAL A 125 -3.35 -0.49 -19.45
N PHE A 126 -4.52 -0.08 -18.93
CA PHE A 126 -5.07 -0.56 -17.67
C PHE A 126 -5.25 -2.08 -17.71
N LYS A 127 -5.81 -2.60 -18.81
CA LYS A 127 -5.96 -4.03 -19.03
C LYS A 127 -4.61 -4.77 -19.02
N VAL A 128 -3.61 -4.26 -19.74
CA VAL A 128 -2.26 -4.84 -19.76
C VAL A 128 -1.62 -4.87 -18.36
N ILE A 129 -1.86 -3.85 -17.53
CA ILE A 129 -1.36 -3.83 -16.15
C ILE A 129 -2.05 -4.91 -15.32
N ILE A 130 -3.38 -4.98 -15.34
CA ILE A 130 -4.14 -6.02 -14.61
C ILE A 130 -3.74 -7.43 -15.05
N ASP A 131 -3.60 -7.66 -16.35
CA ASP A 131 -3.27 -8.98 -16.88
C ASP A 131 -1.84 -9.43 -16.49
N ASN A 132 -0.90 -8.49 -16.29
CA ASN A 132 0.50 -8.79 -15.98
C ASN A 132 0.88 -8.62 -14.49
N ARG A 133 0.10 -7.89 -13.70
CA ARG A 133 0.39 -7.57 -12.30
C ARG A 133 -0.69 -8.10 -11.38
N HIS A 134 -0.58 -9.37 -11.01
CA HIS A 134 -1.61 -10.09 -10.24
C HIS A 134 -1.95 -9.51 -8.86
N LEU A 135 -1.08 -8.66 -8.28
CA LEU A 135 -1.39 -7.95 -7.03
C LEU A 135 -2.24 -6.68 -7.24
N VAL A 136 -2.28 -6.14 -8.45
CA VAL A 136 -3.07 -4.95 -8.77
C VAL A 136 -4.50 -5.41 -9.02
N SER A 137 -5.39 -5.06 -8.11
CA SER A 137 -6.81 -5.40 -8.18
C SER A 137 -7.61 -4.44 -9.05
N GLN A 138 -7.19 -3.17 -9.07
CA GLN A 138 -7.80 -2.11 -9.88
C GLN A 138 -6.73 -1.10 -10.34
N VAL A 139 -6.96 -0.53 -11.52
CA VAL A 139 -6.27 0.63 -12.04
C VAL A 139 -7.28 1.73 -12.29
N TYR A 140 -7.01 2.94 -11.82
CA TYR A 140 -7.89 4.08 -12.09
C TYR A 140 -7.15 5.34 -12.53
N PHE A 141 -7.91 6.23 -13.14
CA PHE A 141 -7.62 7.64 -13.31
C PHE A 141 -8.79 8.46 -12.74
N ASN A 142 -8.51 9.23 -11.70
CA ASN A 142 -9.44 10.20 -11.13
C ASN A 142 -9.02 11.59 -11.60
N SER A 143 -9.92 12.31 -12.26
CA SER A 143 -9.60 13.60 -12.85
C SER A 143 -9.83 14.77 -11.90
N ALA A 144 -9.02 15.83 -12.04
CA ALA A 144 -9.30 17.12 -11.43
C ALA A 144 -10.65 17.72 -11.89
N ASN A 145 -11.13 17.31 -13.06
CA ASN A 145 -12.44 17.67 -13.61
C ASN A 145 -13.54 16.66 -13.23
N ARG A 146 -13.36 15.90 -12.14
CA ARG A 146 -14.40 15.06 -11.50
C ARG A 146 -15.03 14.00 -12.40
N PHE A 147 -14.25 13.43 -13.31
CA PHE A 147 -14.59 12.15 -13.93
C PHE A 147 -13.67 11.05 -13.41
N THR A 148 -14.17 9.82 -13.47
CA THR A 148 -13.46 8.61 -13.04
C THR A 148 -13.38 7.66 -14.23
N ARG A 149 -12.22 7.01 -14.38
CA ARG A 149 -12.03 5.84 -15.24
C ARG A 149 -11.40 4.75 -14.40
N LEU A 150 -12.06 3.61 -14.25
CA LEU A 150 -11.67 2.54 -13.34
C LEU A 150 -11.76 1.18 -14.04
N PHE A 151 -10.71 0.38 -13.96
CA PHE A 151 -10.64 -0.96 -14.54
C PHE A 151 -10.14 -1.98 -13.50
N PRO A 152 -10.69 -3.22 -13.44
CA PRO A 152 -11.84 -3.72 -14.20
C PRO A 152 -13.16 -3.01 -13.87
N SER A 153 -14.18 -3.17 -14.74
CA SER A 153 -15.47 -2.52 -14.53
C SER A 153 -16.14 -2.94 -13.21
N ASN A 154 -16.63 -1.95 -12.47
CA ASN A 154 -17.55 -2.10 -11.34
C ASN A 154 -18.99 -1.76 -11.74
N ASP A 155 -19.92 -2.09 -10.85
CA ASP A 155 -21.33 -1.76 -11.00
C ASP A 155 -21.56 -0.28 -10.71
N LEU A 156 -22.01 0.48 -11.71
CA LEU A 156 -22.30 1.91 -11.54
C LEU A 156 -23.49 2.17 -10.61
N ASN A 157 -24.39 1.20 -10.41
CA ASN A 157 -25.58 1.38 -9.58
C ASN A 157 -25.24 1.54 -8.09
N THR A 158 -24.03 1.16 -7.66
CA THR A 158 -23.57 1.29 -6.27
C THR A 158 -22.84 2.60 -6.01
N ILE A 159 -22.66 3.45 -7.03
CA ILE A 159 -21.88 4.68 -6.94
C ILE A 159 -22.82 5.88 -6.69
N ASP A 160 -22.47 6.72 -5.72
CA ASP A 160 -23.11 8.02 -5.55
C ASP A 160 -22.80 8.92 -6.77
N PRO A 161 -23.79 9.35 -7.56
CA PRO A 161 -23.55 10.17 -8.74
C PRO A 161 -22.97 11.55 -8.41
N TYR A 162 -22.98 12.01 -7.16
CA TYR A 162 -22.37 13.27 -6.70
C TYR A 162 -20.98 13.09 -6.09
N ILE A 163 -20.44 11.87 -6.03
CA ILE A 163 -19.16 11.58 -5.39
C ILE A 163 -18.05 12.50 -5.92
N ASP A 164 -17.29 13.11 -5.01
CA ASP A 164 -16.12 13.92 -5.34
C ASP A 164 -14.84 13.22 -4.88
N LEU A 165 -14.25 12.42 -5.77
CA LEU A 165 -13.03 11.68 -5.50
C LEU A 165 -11.81 12.59 -5.25
N THR A 166 -11.89 13.89 -5.58
CA THR A 166 -10.80 14.83 -5.29
C THR A 166 -10.61 15.10 -3.80
N SER A 167 -11.63 14.82 -2.99
CA SER A 167 -11.61 14.96 -1.54
C SER A 167 -10.92 13.79 -0.80
N PHE A 168 -10.57 12.72 -1.49
CA PHE A 168 -10.00 11.51 -0.91
C PHE A 168 -8.46 11.53 -0.94
N ASN A 169 -7.84 10.81 0.00
CA ASN A 169 -6.37 10.77 0.18
C ASN A 169 -5.62 10.36 -1.09
N PHE A 170 -6.12 9.34 -1.77
CA PHE A 170 -5.53 8.85 -3.01
C PHE A 170 -5.59 9.86 -4.17
N PHE A 171 -6.36 10.94 -4.05
CA PHE A 171 -6.30 12.06 -4.99
C PHE A 171 -5.46 13.21 -4.43
N TYR A 172 -5.80 13.74 -3.25
CA TYR A 172 -5.14 14.97 -2.77
C TYR A 172 -3.66 14.77 -2.44
N LEU A 173 -3.20 13.54 -2.16
CA LEU A 173 -1.77 13.24 -1.99
C LEU A 173 -0.97 13.39 -3.30
N GLY A 174 -1.63 13.48 -4.45
CA GLY A 174 -1.01 13.77 -5.74
C GLY A 174 -0.85 15.26 -6.06
N ASP A 175 -1.42 16.15 -5.25
CA ASP A 175 -1.34 17.59 -5.53
C ASP A 175 0.05 18.20 -5.32
N ALA A 176 0.28 19.40 -5.85
CA ALA A 176 1.59 20.05 -5.80
C ALA A 176 1.97 20.56 -4.40
N LEU A 177 0.99 20.73 -3.50
CA LEU A 177 1.23 21.17 -2.12
C LEU A 177 1.83 20.02 -1.30
N ARG A 178 1.28 18.82 -1.45
CA ARG A 178 1.68 17.63 -0.68
C ARG A 178 2.75 16.80 -1.39
N ASN A 179 2.75 16.80 -2.72
CA ASN A 179 3.72 16.11 -3.56
C ASN A 179 4.37 17.07 -4.58
N PRO A 180 5.19 18.03 -4.12
CA PRO A 180 5.85 18.99 -5.00
C PRO A 180 6.80 18.33 -6.02
N THR A 181 7.30 17.12 -5.70
CA THR A 181 8.16 16.35 -6.60
C THR A 181 7.40 15.60 -7.69
N ARG A 182 6.06 15.52 -7.60
CA ARG A 182 5.17 14.81 -8.54
C ARG A 182 5.58 13.35 -8.78
N LYS A 183 6.15 12.71 -7.76
CA LYS A 183 6.59 11.30 -7.81
C LYS A 183 5.46 10.36 -7.42
N SER A 184 5.67 9.08 -7.64
CA SER A 184 4.78 8.05 -7.13
C SER A 184 4.76 8.08 -5.60
N VAL A 185 3.60 7.79 -5.01
CA VAL A 185 3.40 7.77 -3.56
C VAL A 185 2.61 6.53 -3.19
N TRP A 186 3.12 5.75 -2.24
CA TRP A 186 2.34 4.72 -1.58
C TRP A 186 1.42 5.39 -0.54
N VAL A 187 0.12 5.22 -0.70
CA VAL A 187 -0.88 5.63 0.29
C VAL A 187 -0.87 4.58 1.41
N GLU A 188 -0.01 4.80 2.40
CA GLU A 188 0.23 3.87 3.52
C GLU A 188 -1.01 3.71 4.43
N GLU A 189 -1.90 4.70 4.45
CA GLU A 189 -3.16 4.60 5.19
C GLU A 189 -4.13 3.69 4.44
N VAL A 190 -4.21 2.44 4.88
CA VAL A 190 -5.19 1.48 4.38
C VAL A 190 -6.61 2.06 4.52
N TYR A 191 -7.38 2.02 3.44
CA TYR A 191 -8.73 2.56 3.38
C TYR A 191 -9.70 1.55 2.76
N VAL A 192 -10.99 1.78 2.96
CA VAL A 192 -12.05 0.97 2.32
C VAL A 192 -12.31 1.53 0.94
N ASP A 193 -12.19 0.67 -0.07
CA ASP A 193 -12.56 1.00 -1.45
C ASP A 193 -13.96 1.60 -1.52
N PRO A 194 -14.11 2.85 -2.02
CA PRO A 194 -15.41 3.41 -2.30
C PRO A 194 -16.25 2.56 -3.26
N MET A 195 -15.60 1.72 -4.07
CA MET A 195 -16.22 0.83 -5.05
C MET A 195 -16.46 -0.61 -4.53
N GLY A 196 -16.20 -0.86 -3.25
CA GLY A 196 -16.63 -2.08 -2.55
C GLY A 196 -15.70 -3.29 -2.63
N LYS A 197 -14.45 -3.17 -3.09
CA LYS A 197 -13.46 -4.26 -3.08
C LYS A 197 -12.87 -4.60 -1.70
N GLY A 198 -13.19 -3.82 -0.68
CA GLY A 198 -12.72 -4.01 0.68
C GLY A 198 -11.52 -3.12 1.01
N TRP A 199 -10.68 -3.56 1.94
CA TRP A 199 -9.53 -2.77 2.37
C TRP A 199 -8.37 -2.89 1.40
N MET A 200 -7.79 -1.75 1.09
CA MET A 200 -6.72 -1.64 0.11
C MET A 200 -5.71 -0.60 0.54
N LEU A 201 -4.53 -0.74 -0.03
CA LEU A 201 -3.55 0.32 -0.16
C LEU A 201 -3.41 0.65 -1.64
N SER A 202 -2.88 1.83 -1.92
CA SER A 202 -2.74 2.28 -3.30
C SER A 202 -1.37 2.85 -3.57
N LEU A 203 -0.84 2.53 -4.73
CA LEU A 203 0.25 3.29 -5.33
C LEU A 203 -0.37 4.35 -6.23
N ILE A 204 -0.11 5.63 -5.97
CA ILE A 204 -0.65 6.73 -6.76
C ILE A 204 0.45 7.46 -7.52
N GLN A 205 0.08 8.06 -8.65
CA GLN A 205 0.98 8.88 -9.45
C GLN A 205 0.18 10.05 -10.03
N PRO A 206 0.54 11.31 -9.71
CA PRO A 206 -0.14 12.44 -10.31
C PRO A 206 0.23 12.61 -11.79
N VAL A 207 -0.76 12.99 -12.59
CA VAL A 207 -0.62 13.33 -14.00
C VAL A 207 -0.73 14.83 -14.15
N TYR A 208 0.39 15.44 -14.52
CA TYR A 208 0.47 16.88 -14.80
C TYR A 208 0.63 17.11 -16.30
N TYR A 209 0.02 18.19 -16.78
CA TYR A 209 0.42 18.82 -18.02
C TYR A 209 0.85 20.26 -17.70
N LYS A 210 2.11 20.57 -17.98
CA LYS A 210 2.79 21.77 -17.46
C LYS A 210 2.68 21.82 -15.93
N ASP A 211 2.06 22.85 -15.36
CA ASP A 211 1.87 23.02 -13.91
C ASP A 211 0.44 22.73 -13.44
N GLU A 212 -0.40 22.19 -14.33
CA GLU A 212 -1.79 21.86 -14.02
C GLU A 212 -1.94 20.37 -13.76
N LEU A 213 -2.51 20.03 -12.59
CA LEU A 213 -2.90 18.65 -12.26
C LEU A 213 -4.11 18.26 -13.12
N LYS A 214 -3.95 17.26 -13.98
CA LYS A 214 -5.04 16.72 -14.81
C LYS A 214 -5.82 15.61 -14.10
N GLY A 215 -5.14 14.89 -13.22
CA GLY A 215 -5.73 13.85 -12.40
C GLY A 215 -4.66 13.02 -11.71
N VAL A 216 -5.10 11.99 -11.00
CA VAL A 216 -4.24 11.06 -10.28
C VAL A 216 -4.56 9.64 -10.73
N LEU A 217 -3.52 8.93 -11.16
CA LEU A 217 -3.58 7.51 -11.41
C LEU A 217 -3.40 6.76 -10.09
N GLY A 218 -4.02 5.59 -9.98
CA GLY A 218 -3.73 4.69 -8.88
C GLY A 218 -3.86 3.22 -9.24
N PHE A 219 -3.02 2.42 -8.58
CA PHE A 219 -3.08 0.97 -8.56
C PHE A 219 -3.52 0.54 -7.17
N ASP A 220 -4.69 -0.07 -7.06
CA ASP A 220 -5.20 -0.58 -5.79
C ASP A 220 -4.78 -2.02 -5.58
N ILE A 221 -4.23 -2.30 -4.40
CA ILE A 221 -3.84 -3.63 -3.95
C ILE A 221 -4.68 -3.95 -2.72
N THR A 222 -5.49 -5.00 -2.81
CA THR A 222 -6.28 -5.43 -1.66
C THR A 222 -5.37 -6.03 -0.60
N ILE A 223 -5.64 -5.74 0.67
CA ILE A 223 -4.89 -6.36 1.77
C ILE A 223 -5.07 -7.89 1.74
N SER A 224 -6.23 -8.39 1.30
CA SER A 224 -6.46 -9.82 1.14
C SER A 224 -5.54 -10.48 0.11
N ASP A 225 -5.31 -9.86 -1.05
CA ASP A 225 -4.46 -10.43 -2.10
C ASP A 225 -2.99 -10.29 -1.74
N LEU A 226 -2.62 -9.17 -1.13
CA LEU A 226 -1.32 -9.00 -0.52
C LEU A 226 -1.06 -10.13 0.49
N MET A 227 -2.00 -10.39 1.42
CA MET A 227 -1.87 -11.46 2.42
C MET A 227 -1.76 -12.83 1.76
N ARG A 228 -2.61 -13.12 0.77
CA ARG A 228 -2.55 -14.38 0.03
C ARG A 228 -1.19 -14.57 -0.65
N ARG A 229 -0.57 -13.49 -1.12
CA ARG A 229 0.75 -13.53 -1.76
C ARG A 229 1.88 -13.73 -0.75
N PHE A 230 1.79 -13.10 0.41
CA PHE A 230 2.69 -13.33 1.53
C PHE A 230 2.64 -14.80 2.02
N LEU A 231 1.52 -15.53 1.85
CA LEU A 231 1.16 -16.62 2.77
C LEU A 231 0.51 -17.84 2.08
N ASN A 232 1.27 -18.93 1.93
CA ASN A 232 0.71 -20.30 1.89
C ASN A 232 0.79 -20.89 3.30
N ASN A 233 -0.29 -21.54 3.80
CA ASN A 233 -0.51 -22.33 5.06
C ASN A 233 0.20 -21.95 6.40
N SER A 234 1.36 -21.32 6.43
CA SER A 234 2.15 -20.88 7.59
C SER A 234 1.70 -19.52 8.17
N TYR A 235 0.51 -19.07 7.80
CA TYR A 235 0.00 -17.71 8.04
C TYR A 235 -0.29 -17.37 9.51
N LYS A 236 -0.71 -18.35 10.30
CA LYS A 236 -1.44 -18.04 11.53
C LYS A 236 -0.61 -17.24 12.55
N LYS A 237 0.71 -17.30 12.44
CA LYS A 237 1.69 -16.66 13.34
C LYS A 237 2.27 -15.33 12.82
N LEU A 238 1.95 -14.95 11.58
CA LEU A 238 2.50 -13.75 10.94
C LEU A 238 1.60 -12.51 11.10
N ILE A 239 2.21 -11.34 11.26
CA ILE A 239 1.52 -10.03 11.34
C ILE A 239 2.26 -9.02 10.48
N ILE A 240 1.53 -8.13 9.82
CA ILE A 240 2.09 -6.93 9.19
C ILE A 240 1.67 -5.72 10.01
N ILE A 241 2.62 -4.82 10.26
CA ILE A 241 2.37 -3.52 10.90
C ILE A 241 2.93 -2.38 10.04
N ASP A 242 2.28 -1.23 10.10
CA ASP A 242 2.81 0.02 9.54
C ASP A 242 4.02 0.55 10.36
N GLY A 243 4.71 1.56 9.81
CA GLY A 243 5.85 2.18 10.49
C GLY A 243 5.50 2.88 11.81
N GLN A 244 4.21 3.05 12.10
CA GLN A 244 3.68 3.67 13.32
C GLN A 244 3.17 2.62 14.33
N GLY A 245 3.34 1.32 14.02
CA GLY A 245 2.96 0.21 14.88
C GLY A 245 1.48 -0.15 14.86
N SER A 246 0.68 0.38 13.93
CA SER A 246 -0.66 -0.14 13.67
C SER A 246 -0.53 -1.48 12.95
N ILE A 247 -1.25 -2.49 13.42
CA ILE A 247 -1.44 -3.71 12.63
C ILE A 247 -2.03 -3.33 11.25
N VAL A 248 -1.82 -4.12 10.23
CA VAL A 248 -2.47 -3.94 8.91
C VAL A 248 -3.26 -5.19 8.59
N ALA A 249 -2.62 -6.32 8.82
CA ALA A 249 -3.20 -7.65 8.71
C ALA A 249 -2.44 -8.60 9.64
N GLY A 250 -3.03 -9.74 9.97
CA GLY A 250 -2.35 -10.71 10.82
C GLY A 250 -3.14 -11.99 11.06
N GLY A 251 -2.39 -13.08 11.17
CA GLY A 251 -2.87 -14.42 11.46
C GLY A 251 -3.63 -14.49 12.77
N GLU A 252 -4.68 -15.29 12.80
CA GLU A 252 -5.54 -15.42 13.99
C GLU A 252 -4.75 -15.87 15.23
N GLU A 253 -3.75 -16.75 15.09
CA GLU A 253 -2.91 -17.18 16.23
C GLU A 253 -2.04 -16.04 16.74
N ALA A 254 -1.45 -15.24 15.85
CA ALA A 254 -0.63 -14.09 16.22
C ALA A 254 -1.46 -12.98 16.88
N ILE A 255 -2.61 -12.64 16.30
CA ILE A 255 -3.54 -11.65 16.87
C ILE A 255 -4.00 -12.08 18.26
N LYS A 256 -4.32 -13.37 18.43
CA LYS A 256 -4.66 -13.96 19.73
C LYS A 256 -3.47 -13.96 20.69
N ALA A 257 -2.27 -14.31 20.22
CA ALA A 257 -1.05 -14.32 21.02
C ALA A 257 -0.71 -12.94 21.56
N LEU A 258 -0.91 -11.88 20.75
CA LEU A 258 -0.72 -10.49 21.18
C LEU A 258 -1.87 -9.94 22.03
N ASN A 259 -2.93 -10.73 22.27
CA ASN A 259 -4.17 -10.33 22.94
C ASN A 259 -4.78 -9.06 22.31
N MET A 260 -4.73 -8.97 20.98
CA MET A 260 -5.30 -7.89 20.20
C MET A 260 -6.75 -8.23 19.84
N PRO A 261 -7.62 -7.22 19.59
CA PRO A 261 -8.98 -7.50 19.13
C PRO A 261 -8.96 -8.34 17.86
N PRO A 262 -9.89 -9.30 17.70
CA PRO A 262 -9.88 -10.18 16.53
C PRO A 262 -10.07 -9.36 15.25
N LEU A 263 -9.24 -9.67 14.26
CA LEU A 263 -9.45 -9.21 12.89
C LEU A 263 -10.59 -10.03 12.28
N LYS A 264 -11.46 -9.40 11.48
CA LYS A 264 -12.44 -10.16 10.68
C LYS A 264 -11.87 -10.26 9.26
N ASN A 265 -11.97 -11.43 8.63
CA ASN A 265 -11.32 -11.68 7.32
C ASN A 265 -9.84 -11.25 7.28
N HIS A 266 -9.09 -11.46 8.38
CA HIS A 266 -7.65 -11.17 8.45
C HIS A 266 -7.26 -9.70 8.30
N THR A 267 -8.23 -8.80 8.30
CA THR A 267 -8.04 -7.35 8.15
C THR A 267 -8.82 -6.62 9.23
N TYR A 268 -8.52 -5.34 9.41
CA TYR A 268 -9.39 -4.47 10.17
C TYR A 268 -10.76 -4.44 9.52
N ILE A 269 -11.80 -4.98 10.15
CA ILE A 269 -13.18 -4.63 9.79
C ILE A 269 -13.60 -3.60 10.84
N GLN A 270 -14.02 -2.38 10.46
CA GLN A 270 -15.27 -2.13 9.75
C GLN A 270 -15.23 -0.82 8.95
N THR A 271 -15.99 -0.81 7.84
CA THR A 271 -16.48 0.36 7.12
C THR A 271 -16.99 1.43 8.10
N VAL A 272 -16.72 2.68 7.76
CA VAL A 272 -16.90 3.97 8.47
C VAL A 272 -18.30 4.25 9.07
N ASN A 273 -19.15 3.26 9.32
CA ASN A 273 -20.51 3.41 9.88
C ASN A 273 -20.73 2.73 11.24
N SER A 274 -19.70 2.53 12.07
CA SER A 274 -19.91 2.14 13.47
C SER A 274 -19.10 3.01 14.43
N ASP A 275 -19.79 3.63 15.38
CA ASP A 275 -19.24 4.42 16.50
C ASP A 275 -18.27 3.62 17.43
N SER A 276 -17.94 2.37 17.08
CA SER A 276 -17.19 1.43 17.90
C SER A 276 -15.82 1.02 17.34
N PHE A 277 -15.47 1.40 16.11
CA PHE A 277 -14.15 1.07 15.53
C PHE A 277 -13.13 2.18 15.82
N ARG A 278 -12.07 1.87 16.59
CA ARG A 278 -10.95 2.78 16.85
C ARG A 278 -9.66 2.16 16.31
N LYS A 279 -9.08 2.76 15.26
CA LYS A 279 -7.74 2.40 14.72
C LYS A 279 -6.68 2.29 15.82
N GLU A 280 -6.84 3.06 16.88
CA GLU A 280 -6.01 3.05 18.08
C GLU A 280 -5.97 1.70 18.82
N ASP A 281 -7.07 0.95 18.85
CA ASP A 281 -7.17 -0.31 19.59
C ASP A 281 -6.30 -1.42 18.98
N PHE A 282 -5.82 -1.19 17.76
CA PHE A 282 -4.99 -2.12 17.03
C PHE A 282 -3.55 -1.64 16.82
N ASN A 283 -3.16 -0.57 17.52
CA ASN A 283 -1.80 -0.08 17.51
C ASN A 283 -1.00 -0.70 18.67
N LEU A 284 0.15 -1.29 18.36
CA LEU A 284 0.98 -1.99 19.34
C LEU A 284 1.51 -1.06 20.44
N TYR A 285 1.75 0.22 20.16
CA TYR A 285 2.11 1.21 21.18
C TYR A 285 0.96 1.59 22.10
N LYS A 286 -0.29 1.40 21.66
CA LYS A 286 -1.50 1.66 22.43
C LYS A 286 -2.08 0.39 23.08
N SER A 287 -1.43 -0.76 22.89
CA SER A 287 -1.83 -2.02 23.52
C SER A 287 -1.92 -1.87 25.04
N LYS A 288 -2.91 -2.53 25.64
CA LYS A 288 -3.07 -2.59 27.11
C LYS A 288 -1.91 -3.33 27.78
N SER A 289 -1.26 -4.25 27.07
CA SER A 289 -0.11 -5.01 27.60
C SER A 289 1.19 -4.20 27.54
N LYS A 290 1.87 -4.08 28.69
CA LYS A 290 3.19 -3.42 28.78
C LYS A 290 4.24 -4.16 27.94
N GLU A 291 4.18 -5.48 27.90
CA GLU A 291 5.13 -6.29 27.15
C GLU A 291 4.97 -6.11 25.64
N ILE A 292 3.73 -5.99 25.15
CA ILE A 292 3.48 -5.68 23.73
C ILE A 292 4.02 -4.29 23.35
N ARG A 293 3.78 -3.28 24.19
CA ARG A 293 4.32 -1.92 23.95
C ARG A 293 5.86 -1.92 23.94
N LYS A 294 6.48 -2.74 24.81
CA LYS A 294 7.93 -2.90 24.87
C LYS A 294 8.46 -3.60 23.61
N MET A 295 7.82 -4.68 23.17
CA MET A 295 8.14 -5.36 21.90
C MET A 295 8.05 -4.39 20.71
N ALA A 296 6.97 -3.60 20.62
CA ALA A 296 6.83 -2.59 19.59
C ALA A 296 7.97 -1.57 19.61
N SER A 297 8.35 -1.09 20.81
CA SER A 297 9.47 -0.16 20.98
C SER A 297 10.80 -0.76 20.53
N LYS A 298 11.04 -2.03 20.86
CA LYS A 298 12.23 -2.78 20.44
C LYS A 298 12.34 -2.86 18.91
N PHE A 299 11.27 -3.25 18.22
CA PHE A 299 11.31 -3.40 16.76
C PHE A 299 11.31 -2.06 16.02
N LEU A 300 10.45 -1.13 16.42
CA LEU A 300 10.22 0.10 15.65
C LEU A 300 11.15 1.26 16.05
N LEU A 301 11.65 1.33 17.29
CA LEU A 301 12.58 2.38 17.72
C LEU A 301 14.02 1.88 17.76
N GLU A 302 14.26 0.75 18.43
CA GLU A 302 15.61 0.20 18.59
C GLU A 302 16.08 -0.62 17.38
N LYS A 303 15.17 -0.94 16.45
CA LYS A 303 15.44 -1.69 15.21
C LYS A 303 16.07 -3.07 15.47
N VAL A 304 15.75 -3.69 16.61
CA VAL A 304 16.11 -5.10 16.85
C VAL A 304 15.16 -6.03 16.11
N ASN A 305 15.63 -7.23 15.77
CA ASN A 305 14.86 -8.18 14.96
C ASN A 305 14.32 -9.38 15.76
N TYR A 306 14.55 -9.41 17.07
CA TYR A 306 14.13 -10.48 17.97
C TYR A 306 13.79 -9.90 19.35
N GLN A 307 12.73 -10.41 19.96
CA GLN A 307 12.34 -10.11 21.34
C GLN A 307 11.55 -11.28 21.93
N SER A 308 11.99 -11.79 23.08
CA SER A 308 11.17 -12.68 23.92
C SER A 308 10.37 -11.88 24.96
N PHE A 309 9.17 -12.33 25.29
CA PHE A 309 8.31 -11.69 26.28
C PHE A 309 7.32 -12.68 26.89
N GLU A 310 6.91 -12.41 28.13
CA GLU A 310 5.90 -13.21 28.80
C GLU A 310 4.53 -12.53 28.72
N LEU A 311 3.51 -13.27 28.31
CA LEU A 311 2.13 -12.80 28.31
C LEU A 311 1.23 -13.86 28.95
N GLN A 312 0.52 -13.47 30.01
CA GLN A 312 -0.42 -14.35 30.73
C GLN A 312 0.20 -15.69 31.19
N GLY A 313 1.46 -15.67 31.64
CA GLY A 313 2.16 -16.88 32.11
C GLY A 313 2.71 -17.77 31.00
N LYS A 314 2.70 -17.32 29.74
CA LYS A 314 3.30 -18.02 28.61
C LYS A 314 4.45 -17.19 28.03
N LEU A 315 5.53 -17.87 27.68
CA LEU A 315 6.67 -17.26 27.01
C LEU A 315 6.41 -17.25 25.49
N PHE A 316 6.67 -16.10 24.89
CA PHE A 316 6.57 -15.88 23.45
C PHE A 316 7.90 -15.37 22.92
N GLU A 317 8.18 -15.76 21.69
CA GLU A 317 9.25 -15.22 20.86
C GLU A 317 8.63 -14.45 19.70
N ALA A 318 9.16 -13.25 19.46
CA ALA A 318 8.78 -12.43 18.31
C ALA A 318 10.01 -12.11 17.47
N TYR A 319 9.84 -12.27 16.16
CA TYR A 319 10.82 -11.95 15.15
C TYR A 319 10.29 -10.83 14.27
N SER A 320 11.17 -9.96 13.79
CA SER A 320 10.76 -8.82 12.97
C SER A 320 11.73 -8.57 11.82
N ARG A 321 11.16 -8.19 10.68
CA ARG A 321 11.86 -7.66 9.52
C ARG A 321 11.14 -6.45 8.96
N LYS A 322 11.92 -5.42 8.63
CA LYS A 322 11.42 -4.25 7.92
C LYS A 322 11.38 -4.54 6.43
N MET A 323 10.31 -4.11 5.77
CA MET A 323 10.19 -4.05 4.32
C MET A 323 10.80 -2.75 3.78
N ASP A 324 11.44 -2.82 2.62
CA ASP A 324 11.94 -1.67 1.88
C ASP A 324 10.76 -0.87 1.30
N VAL A 325 9.73 -1.56 0.80
CA VAL A 325 8.49 -0.94 0.31
C VAL A 325 7.59 -0.52 1.48
N MET A 326 7.04 0.70 1.44
CA MET A 326 6.14 1.30 2.45
C MET A 326 6.71 1.45 3.88
N GLY A 327 7.94 1.00 4.14
CA GLY A 327 8.54 1.04 5.47
C GLY A 327 7.80 0.22 6.54
N TRP A 328 6.95 -0.71 6.12
CA TRP A 328 6.20 -1.63 6.98
C TRP A 328 7.10 -2.70 7.59
N TYR A 329 6.56 -3.44 8.56
CA TYR A 329 7.26 -4.53 9.22
C TYR A 329 6.43 -5.80 9.14
N LEU A 330 7.09 -6.91 8.84
CA LEU A 330 6.55 -8.26 8.97
C LEU A 330 7.08 -8.85 10.29
N LEU A 331 6.18 -9.44 11.07
CA LEU A 331 6.46 -10.06 12.35
C LEU A 331 6.06 -11.52 12.33
N ASP A 332 6.84 -12.35 13.02
CA ASP A 332 6.54 -13.75 13.30
C ASP A 332 6.43 -13.96 14.81
N ILE A 333 5.28 -14.43 15.30
CA ILE A 333 4.98 -14.53 16.73
C ILE A 333 4.74 -15.99 17.11
N HIS A 334 5.59 -16.52 17.98
CA HIS A 334 5.57 -17.92 18.41
C HIS A 334 5.41 -18.02 19.91
N ASP A 335 4.59 -18.97 20.36
CA ASP A 335 4.71 -19.55 21.69
C ASP A 335 5.89 -20.52 21.71
N GLU A 336 6.65 -20.52 22.82
CA GLU A 336 7.68 -21.54 23.09
C GLU A 336 7.08 -22.94 23.35
#